data_AF-A0A9E0NM95-F1
#
_entry.id   AF-A0A9E0NM95-F1
#
_cell.length_a   1.000
_cell.length_b   1.000
_cell.length_c   1.000
_cell.angle_alpha   90.00
_cell.angle_beta   90.00
_cell.angle_gamma   90.00
#
_symmetry.space_group_name_H-M   'P 1'
#
loop_
_entity.id
_entity.type
_entity.pdbx_description
1 polymer ?
#
loop_
_entity_poly.entity_id
_entity_poly.type
_entity_poly.pdbx_seq_one_letter_code
_entity_poly.pdbx_strand_id
1 'polypeptide(L)' 'MKILHVITSLELGGAEKLLVDIVNLQREKGEDVDVLVLYDKENVFSINSITSKYNSKTSYKNIFEILSVIKKGDYDIVH' A
#
# COMPACT_ATOMS: atom_id res chain seq x y z
N MET A 1 13.36 -7.05 6.57
CA MET A 1 13.30 -5.76 5.85
C MET A 1 11.90 -5.21 6.01
N LYS A 2 11.78 -3.89 5.96
CA LYS A 2 10.51 -3.20 6.05
C LYS A 2 10.11 -2.61 4.71
N ILE A 3 9.00 -3.07 4.16
CA ILE A 3 8.57 -2.80 2.79
C ILE A 3 7.25 -2.04 2.84
N LEU A 4 7.18 -0.91 2.13
CA LEU A 4 5.94 -0.18 1.89
C LEU A 4 5.53 -0.37 0.43
N HIS A 5 4.37 -0.98 0.20
CA HIS A 5 3.73 -0.96 -1.11
C HIS A 5 2.74 0.20 -1.18
N VAL A 6 2.78 1.00 -2.24
CA VAL A 6 1.84 2.08 -2.49
C VAL A 6 1.01 1.75 -3.72
N ILE A 7 -0.31 1.64 -3.55
CA ILE A 7 -1.22 1.38 -4.66
C ILE A 7 -2.35 2.41 -4.69
N THR A 8 -2.80 2.74 -5.91
CA THR A 8 -3.89 3.69 -6.10
C THR A 8 -5.19 3.18 -5.48
N SER A 9 -5.56 1.92 -5.71
CA SER A 9 -6.79 1.31 -5.18
C SER A 9 -6.67 -0.21 -5.15
N LEU A 10 -7.47 -0.88 -4.32
CA LEU A 10 -7.59 -2.35 -4.24
C LEU A 10 -8.88 -2.85 -4.90
N GLU A 11 -9.19 -2.30 -6.08
CA GLU A 11 -10.31 -2.73 -6.92
C GLU A 11 -9.97 -4.10 -7.57
N LEU A 12 -10.96 -4.79 -8.15
CA LEU A 12 -10.75 -6.05 -8.87
C LEU A 12 -9.93 -5.80 -10.16
N GLY A 13 -8.63 -6.10 -10.10
CA GLY A 13 -7.72 -5.96 -11.22
C GLY A 13 -6.49 -6.88 -11.13
N GLY A 14 -5.70 -6.90 -12.21
CA GLY A 14 -4.55 -7.81 -12.34
C GLY A 14 -3.35 -7.38 -11.48
N ALA A 15 -3.10 -6.08 -11.40
CA ALA A 15 -1.99 -5.55 -10.60
C ALA A 15 -2.27 -5.69 -9.11
N GLU A 16 -3.52 -5.45 -8.70
CA GLU A 16 -4.00 -5.57 -7.33
C GLU A 16 -3.89 -7.01 -6.84
N LYS A 17 -4.33 -7.98 -7.66
CA LYS A 17 -4.19 -9.40 -7.34
C LYS A 17 -2.72 -9.80 -7.18
N LEU A 18 -1.86 -9.40 -8.12
CA LEU A 18 -0.44 -9.69 -8.05
C LEU A 18 0.21 -9.06 -6.80
N LEU A 19 -0.18 -7.83 -6.46
CA LEU A 19 0.31 -7.16 -5.26
C LEU A 19 -0.04 -7.95 -4.00
N VAL A 20 -1.29 -8.40 -3.88
CA VAL A 20 -1.76 -9.19 -2.73
C VAL A 20 -1.00 -10.50 -2.61
N ASP A 21 -0.79 -11.20 -3.72
CA ASP A 21 -0.01 -12.44 -3.75
C ASP A 21 1.45 -12.18 -3.30
N ILE A 22 2.08 -11.10 -3.78
CA ILE A 22 3.44 -10.70 -3.39
C ILE A 22 3.50 -10.34 -1.90
N VAL A 23 2.57 -9.55 -1.39
CA VAL A 23 2.52 -9.11 0.01
C VAL A 23 2.38 -10.31 0.94
N ASN A 24 1.52 -11.27 0.61
CA ASN A 24 1.35 -12.49 1.39
C ASN A 24 2.64 -13.32 1.40
N LEU A 25 3.26 -13.54 0.23
CA LEU A 25 4.53 -14.27 0.13
C LEU A 25 5.68 -13.58 0.89
N GLN A 26 5.74 -12.25 0.91
CA GLN A 26 6.75 -11.50 1.66
C GLN A 26 6.54 -11.64 3.17
N ARG A 27 5.28 -11.56 3.63
CA ARG A 27 4.93 -11.78 5.05
C ARG A 27 5.24 -13.21 5.50
N GLU A 28 4.94 -14.21 4.68
CA GLU A 28 5.29 -15.61 4.95
C GLU A 28 6.80 -15.84 5.09
N LYS A 29 7.61 -15.03 4.39
CA LYS A 29 9.08 -15.03 4.52
C LYS A 29 9.60 -14.31 5.77
N GLY A 30 8.71 -13.69 6.55
CA GLY A 30 9.05 -12.94 7.76
C GLY A 30 9.42 -11.47 7.53
N GLU A 31 9.12 -10.92 6.35
CA GLU A 31 9.29 -9.48 6.09
C GLU A 31 8.16 -8.65 6.72
N ASP A 32 8.47 -7.42 7.13
CA ASP A 32 7.49 -6.46 7.63
C ASP A 32 6.94 -5.67 6.45
N VAL A 33 5.66 -5.86 6.12
CA VAL A 33 5.06 -5.36 4.88
C VAL A 33 3.80 -4.57 5.16
N ASP A 34 3.86 -3.27 4.85
CA ASP A 34 2.73 -2.35 4.87
C ASP A 34 2.24 -2.07 3.45
N VAL A 35 0.93 -1.84 3.32
CA VAL A 35 0.31 -1.46 2.06
C VAL A 35 -0.44 -0.16 2.25
N LEU A 36 -0.02 0.91 1.58
CA LEU A 36 -0.69 2.21 1.54
C LEU A 36 -1.60 2.29 0.32
N VAL A 37 -2.89 2.49 0.55
CA VAL A 37 -3.92 2.61 -0.50
C VAL A 37 -4.33 4.07 -0.61
N LEU A 38 -4.14 4.68 -1.78
CA LEU A 38 -4.41 6.11 -1.99
C LEU A 38 -5.90 6.44 -2.16
N TYR A 39 -6.67 5.47 -2.65
CA TYR A 39 -8.08 5.59 -2.93
C TYR A 39 -8.78 4.27 -2.59
N ASP A 40 -9.55 4.28 -1.52
CA ASP A 40 -10.34 3.15 -1.07
C ASP A 40 -11.74 3.23 -1.67
N LYS A 41 -11.95 2.44 -2.72
CA LYS A 41 -13.25 2.15 -3.30
C LYS A 41 -13.40 0.64 -3.35
N GLU A 42 -14.20 0.12 -2.43
CA GLU A 42 -14.54 -1.30 -2.31
C GLU A 42 -13.30 -2.19 -2.28
N ASN A 43 -12.60 -2.16 -1.15
CA ASN A 43 -11.47 -3.05 -0.93
C ASN A 43 -11.90 -4.52 -0.99
N VAL A 44 -11.63 -5.19 -2.12
CA VAL A 44 -12.04 -6.59 -2.36
C VAL A 44 -11.05 -7.58 -1.72
N PHE A 45 -9.85 -7.10 -1.37
CA PHE A 45 -8.76 -7.95 -0.88
C PHE A 45 -8.59 -7.78 0.63
N SER A 46 -8.66 -8.90 1.37
CA SER A 46 -8.52 -8.94 2.83
C SER A 46 -7.07 -8.82 3.30
N ILE A 47 -6.41 -7.70 3.01
CA ILE A 47 -5.06 -7.39 3.49
C ILE A 47 -5.06 -6.19 4.43
N ASN A 48 -4.26 -6.26 5.51
CA ASN A 48 -4.02 -5.11 6.38
C ASN A 48 -3.33 -4.01 5.56
N SER A 49 -4.08 -2.93 5.35
CA SER A 49 -3.67 -1.76 4.55
C SER A 49 -3.97 -0.47 5.30
N ILE A 50 -3.16 0.55 5.03
CA ILE A 50 -3.30 1.91 5.53
C ILE A 50 -3.99 2.71 4.41
N THR A 51 -5.17 3.27 4.68
CA THR A 51 -5.86 4.11 3.70
C THR A 51 -5.41 5.56 3.81
N SER A 52 -5.15 6.19 2.66
CA SER A 52 -4.87 7.62 2.54
C SER A 52 -6.01 8.47 3.09
N LYS A 53 -5.65 9.51 3.85
CA LYS A 53 -6.61 10.49 4.40
C LYS A 53 -7.32 11.31 3.33
N TYR A 54 -6.72 11.45 2.15
CA TYR A 54 -7.28 12.26 1.06
C TYR A 54 -8.23 11.48 0.17
N ASN A 55 -8.18 10.14 0.22
CA ASN A 55 -9.02 9.20 -0.52
C ASN A 55 -9.32 9.69 -1.95
N SER A 56 -8.26 9.95 -2.73
CA SER A 56 -8.38 10.57 -4.06
C SER A 56 -7.36 9.98 -5.01
N LYS A 57 -7.76 9.62 -6.24
CA LYS A 57 -6.84 9.06 -7.24
C LYS A 57 -5.81 10.07 -7.77
N THR A 58 -6.13 11.36 -7.78
CA THR A 58 -5.38 12.38 -8.55
C THR A 58 -4.83 13.54 -7.71
N SER A 59 -5.05 13.51 -6.40
CA SER A 59 -4.62 14.61 -5.54
C SER A 59 -3.11 14.62 -5.38
N TYR A 60 -2.47 15.75 -5.70
CA TYR A 60 -1.04 15.98 -5.43
C TYR A 60 -0.70 15.85 -3.93
N LYS A 61 -1.71 15.94 -3.05
CA LYS A 61 -1.56 15.74 -1.60
C LYS A 61 -1.15 14.31 -1.22
N ASN A 62 -1.43 13.32 -2.09
CA ASN A 62 -1.00 11.94 -1.89
C ASN A 62 0.52 11.83 -1.82
N ILE A 63 1.26 12.64 -2.59
CA ILE A 63 2.73 12.65 -2.56
C ILE A 63 3.23 13.01 -1.15
N PHE A 64 2.66 14.05 -0.54
CA PHE A 64 3.04 14.47 0.81
C PHE A 64 2.67 13.44 1.87
N GLU A 65 1.56 12.72 1.68
CA GLU A 65 1.18 11.63 2.58
C GLU A 65 2.11 10.43 2.48
N ILE A 66 2.43 9.98 1.25
CA ILE A 66 3.41 8.92 1.01
C ILE A 66 4.72 9.28 1.70
N LEU A 67 5.23 10.51 1.50
CA LEU A 67 6.44 10.98 2.17
C LEU A 67 6.32 10.99 3.71
N SER A 68 5.15 11.35 4.25
CA SER A 68 4.92 11.30 5.71
C SER A 68 4.89 9.88 6.25
N VAL A 69 4.36 8.91 5.50
CA VAL A 69 4.33 7.50 5.90
C VAL A 69 5.75 6.95 5.85
N ILE A 70 6.46 7.19 4.75
CA ILE A 70 7.86 6.75 4.58
C ILE A 70 8.73 7.23 5.74
N LYS A 71 8.66 8.53 6.09
CA LYS A 71 9.45 9.12 7.19
C LYS A 71 9.09 8.61 8.57
N LYS A 72 7.89 8.08 8.78
CA LYS A 72 7.44 7.57 10.09
C LYS A 72 7.72 6.08 10.27
N GLY A 73 7.73 5.34 9.16
CA GLY A 73 7.84 3.90 9.20
C GLY A 73 9.27 3.38 9.08
N ASP A 74 10.26 4.20 8.73
CA ASP A 74 11.66 3.77 8.52
C ASP A 74 11.75 2.56 7.56
N TYR A 75 11.11 2.69 6.39
CA TYR A 75 11.06 1.62 5.38
C TYR A 75 12.38 1.48 4.63
N ASP A 76 12.81 0.25 4.39
CA ASP A 76 13.98 -0.08 3.57
C ASP A 76 13.66 0.03 2.07
N ILE A 77 12.45 -0.36 1.68
CA ILE A 77 11.99 -0.39 0.29
C ILE A 77 10.60 0.22 0.18
N VAL A 78 10.41 1.09 -0.82
CA VAL A 78 9.10 1.61 -1.22
C VAL A 78 8.84 1.17 -2.66
N HIS A 79 7.74 0.46 -2.87
CA HIS A 79 7.28 -0.05 -4.16
C HIS A 79 5.96 0.61 -4.55
#